data_AF-A0A434F653-F1
#
_entry.id   AF-A0A434F653-F1
#
_cell.length_a   1.000
_cell.length_b   1.000
_cell.length_c   1.000
_cell.angle_alpha   90.00
_cell.angle_beta   90.00
_cell.angle_gamma   90.00
#
_symmetry.space_group_name_H-M   'P 1'
#
loop_
_entity.id
_entity.type
_entity.pdbx_description
1 polymer ?
#
loop_
_entity_poly.entity_id
_entity_poly.type
_entity_poly.pdbx_seq_one_letter_code
_entity_poly.pdbx_strand_id
1 'polypeptide(L)'
;MRDRIVVAAAMLALAGPLILAPSLAAGPGDPIVAARQASMKQMAAAARAIAEMFDGKRAYEPAAFKAAADTLSARAAALAGEFPQGTLGAPSGARPEIDDARPVFEALARHIGRLTGALADKAGDAPPGITADMRMAGPPMDGGSLLGKRPGAAEADPAKMPAEHLLHLILQDCASCHSKFRRKVE
;
A
#
# COMPACT_ATOMS: atom_id res chain seq x y z
N MET A 1 -27.64 -64.17 -59.24
CA MET A 1 -28.06 -64.03 -57.84
C MET A 1 -26.83 -64.14 -56.96
N ARG A 2 -26.61 -63.16 -56.07
CA ARG A 2 -26.00 -63.29 -54.72
C ARG A 2 -24.54 -63.80 -54.63
N ASP A 3 -23.57 -63.18 -53.96
CA ASP A 3 -23.54 -62.10 -52.97
C ASP A 3 -22.10 -61.51 -52.92
N ARG A 4 -21.99 -60.19 -52.72
CA ARG A 4 -20.73 -59.50 -52.42
C ARG A 4 -20.65 -59.31 -50.90
N ILE A 5 -19.67 -59.91 -50.24
CA ILE A 5 -19.37 -59.62 -48.83
C ILE A 5 -18.35 -58.47 -48.81
N VAL A 6 -18.77 -57.30 -48.36
CA VAL A 6 -17.88 -56.19 -48.01
C VAL A 6 -17.88 -56.10 -46.49
N VAL A 7 -16.75 -56.41 -45.88
CA VAL A 7 -16.48 -56.17 -44.46
C VAL A 7 -16.18 -54.67 -44.32
N ALA A 8 -17.11 -53.92 -43.75
CA ALA A 8 -16.88 -52.52 -43.36
C ALA A 8 -16.52 -52.47 -41.87
N ALA A 9 -15.28 -52.06 -41.60
CA ALA A 9 -14.76 -51.82 -40.26
C ALA A 9 -15.45 -50.59 -39.63
N ALA A 10 -16.01 -50.76 -38.44
CA ALA A 10 -16.57 -49.67 -37.66
C ALA A 10 -15.43 -48.90 -36.96
N MET A 11 -15.18 -47.66 -37.37
CA MET A 11 -14.35 -46.73 -36.59
C MET A 11 -15.21 -46.08 -35.51
N LEU A 12 -14.91 -46.39 -34.25
CA LEU A 12 -15.44 -45.72 -33.07
C LEU A 12 -14.81 -44.32 -32.97
N ALA A 13 -15.59 -43.26 -33.21
CA ALA A 13 -15.18 -41.89 -32.92
C ALA A 13 -15.50 -41.57 -31.45
N LEU A 14 -14.46 -41.50 -30.60
CA LEU A 14 -14.55 -40.99 -29.24
C LEU A 14 -14.73 -39.46 -29.29
N ALA A 15 -15.96 -38.98 -29.07
CA ALA A 15 -16.22 -37.57 -28.79
C ALA A 15 -15.95 -37.30 -27.30
N GLY A 16 -14.78 -36.73 -26.98
CA GLY A 16 -14.47 -36.23 -25.64
C GLY A 16 -15.16 -34.88 -25.38
N PRO A 17 -15.74 -34.64 -24.19
CA PRO A 17 -16.40 -33.37 -23.89
C PRO A 17 -15.37 -32.24 -23.79
N LEU A 18 -15.54 -31.21 -24.63
CA LEU A 18 -14.79 -29.97 -24.58
C LEU A 18 -15.23 -29.21 -23.31
N ILE A 19 -14.41 -29.26 -22.26
CA ILE A 19 -14.62 -28.43 -21.06
C ILE A 19 -14.26 -26.99 -21.45
N LEU A 20 -15.26 -26.18 -21.79
CA LEU A 20 -15.08 -24.74 -21.85
C LEU A 20 -14.86 -24.23 -20.42
N ALA A 21 -13.60 -23.95 -20.07
CA ALA A 21 -13.32 -23.14 -18.89
C ALA A 21 -13.94 -21.75 -19.11
N PRO A 22 -14.68 -21.19 -18.14
CA PRO A 22 -15.16 -19.83 -18.26
C PRO A 22 -13.96 -18.89 -18.31
N SER A 23 -13.74 -18.27 -19.46
CA SER A 23 -12.89 -17.10 -19.58
C SER A 23 -13.46 -16.03 -18.65
N LEU A 24 -12.70 -15.61 -17.64
CA LEU A 24 -13.00 -14.39 -16.88
C LEU A 24 -12.93 -13.21 -17.87
N ALA A 25 -14.05 -12.89 -18.47
CA ALA A 25 -14.23 -11.66 -19.22
C ALA A 25 -14.10 -10.51 -18.22
N ALA A 26 -13.07 -9.68 -18.39
CA ALA A 26 -12.82 -8.50 -17.58
C ALA A 26 -13.98 -7.49 -17.75
N GLY A 27 -14.95 -7.56 -16.84
CA GLY A 27 -16.00 -6.57 -16.62
C GLY A 27 -15.52 -5.40 -15.75
N PRO A 28 -16.43 -4.47 -15.34
CA PRO A 28 -16.09 -3.20 -14.71
C PRO A 28 -15.16 -3.43 -13.51
N GLY A 29 -14.10 -2.61 -13.43
CA GLY A 29 -12.89 -2.85 -12.63
C GLY A 29 -13.09 -3.66 -11.36
N ASP A 30 -12.30 -4.72 -11.23
CA ASP A 30 -12.29 -5.66 -10.11
C ASP A 30 -12.60 -4.95 -8.75
N PRO A 31 -13.65 -5.34 -8.01
CA PRO A 31 -14.09 -4.65 -6.79
C PRO A 31 -12.97 -4.40 -5.76
N ILE A 32 -11.97 -5.28 -5.68
CA ILE A 32 -10.82 -5.06 -4.78
C ILE A 32 -9.91 -3.92 -5.27
N VAL A 33 -9.80 -3.73 -6.59
CA VAL A 33 -9.06 -2.60 -7.18
C VAL A 33 -9.75 -1.28 -6.84
N ALA A 34 -11.08 -1.23 -6.97
CA ALA A 34 -11.84 -0.04 -6.59
C ALA A 34 -11.71 0.26 -5.08
N ALA A 35 -11.84 -0.77 -4.24
CA ALA A 35 -11.73 -0.66 -2.80
C ALA A 35 -10.34 -0.13 -2.36
N ARG A 36 -9.24 -0.71 -2.88
CA ARG A 36 -7.89 -0.25 -2.50
C ARG A 36 -7.58 1.14 -3.02
N GLN A 37 -8.09 1.52 -4.20
CA GLN A 37 -7.92 2.90 -4.69
C GLN A 37 -8.65 3.90 -3.79
N ALA A 38 -9.83 3.55 -3.26
CA ALA A 38 -10.52 4.36 -2.27
C ALA A 38 -9.72 4.42 -0.94
N SER A 39 -9.17 3.29 -0.48
CA SER A 39 -8.28 3.21 0.68
C SER A 39 -7.07 4.14 0.53
N MET A 40 -6.38 4.11 -0.61
CA MET A 40 -5.24 4.98 -0.93
C MET A 40 -5.61 6.47 -0.91
N LYS A 41 -6.80 6.82 -1.42
CA LYS A 41 -7.30 8.22 -1.35
C LYS A 41 -7.55 8.67 0.08
N GLN A 42 -8.09 7.80 0.93
CA GLN A 42 -8.30 8.10 2.34
C GLN A 42 -6.98 8.29 3.08
N MET A 43 -5.98 7.44 2.83
CA MET A 43 -4.62 7.62 3.37
C MET A 43 -4.01 8.94 2.92
N ALA A 44 -4.08 9.27 1.63
CA ALA A 44 -3.55 10.52 1.11
C ALA A 44 -4.24 11.75 1.72
N ALA A 45 -5.57 11.71 1.88
CA ALA A 45 -6.32 12.79 2.52
C ALA A 45 -5.97 12.96 3.99
N ALA A 46 -5.80 11.86 4.73
CA ALA A 46 -5.40 11.87 6.13
C ALA A 46 -3.98 12.43 6.32
N ALA A 47 -3.00 11.91 5.57
CA ALA A 47 -1.63 12.40 5.62
C ALA A 47 -1.53 13.88 5.25
N ARG A 48 -2.29 14.31 4.23
CA ARG A 48 -2.38 15.73 3.84
C ARG A 48 -2.99 16.60 4.94
N ALA A 49 -4.07 16.15 5.58
CA ALA A 49 -4.70 16.90 6.66
C ALA A 49 -3.72 17.15 7.82
N ILE A 50 -2.95 16.12 8.20
CA ILE A 50 -1.93 16.22 9.24
C ILE A 50 -0.81 17.17 8.81
N ALA A 51 -0.30 17.03 7.57
CA ALA A 51 0.74 17.90 7.04
C ALA A 51 0.29 19.37 7.02
N GLU A 52 -0.94 19.65 6.59
CA GLU A 52 -1.48 21.01 6.57
C GLU A 52 -1.62 21.63 7.97
N MET A 53 -1.89 20.82 9.00
CA MET A 53 -1.90 21.30 10.39
C MET A 53 -0.49 21.70 10.84
N PHE A 54 0.52 20.86 10.59
CA PHE A 54 1.91 21.21 10.90
C PHE A 54 2.41 22.41 10.09
N ASP A 55 2.05 22.51 8.81
CA ASP A 55 2.43 23.63 7.95
C ASP A 55 1.68 24.94 8.25
N GLY A 56 0.69 24.93 9.15
CA GLY A 56 -0.17 26.09 9.43
C GLY A 56 -1.12 26.46 8.29
N LYS A 57 -1.28 25.57 7.29
CA LYS A 57 -2.23 25.73 6.16
C LYS A 57 -3.67 25.36 6.55
N ARG A 58 -3.82 24.63 7.66
CA ARG A 58 -5.07 24.25 8.29
C ARG A 58 -4.97 24.53 9.79
N ALA A 59 -6.07 24.98 10.40
CA ALA A 59 -6.15 25.09 11.86
C ALA A 59 -5.89 23.72 12.51
N TYR A 60 -5.05 23.71 13.54
CA TYR A 60 -4.81 22.51 14.32
C TYR A 60 -5.98 22.29 15.28
N GLU A 61 -6.58 21.12 15.20
CA GLU A 61 -7.62 20.67 16.12
C GLU A 61 -7.25 19.26 16.61
N PRO A 62 -7.07 19.04 17.93
CA PRO A 62 -6.61 17.75 18.47
C PRO A 62 -7.47 16.57 18.00
N ALA A 63 -8.79 16.74 18.00
CA ALA A 63 -9.73 15.73 17.55
C ALA A 63 -9.59 15.41 16.04
N ALA A 64 -9.35 16.42 15.21
CA ALA A 64 -9.15 16.21 13.77
C ALA A 64 -7.79 15.59 13.45
N PHE A 65 -6.75 15.97 14.20
CA PHE A 65 -5.42 15.36 14.12
C PHE A 65 -5.50 13.87 14.47
N LYS A 66 -6.16 13.54 15.58
CA LYS A 66 -6.43 12.15 15.99
C LYS A 66 -7.21 11.38 14.94
N ALA A 67 -8.33 11.91 14.45
CA ALA A 67 -9.14 11.22 13.44
C ALA A 67 -8.36 10.93 12.15
N ALA A 68 -7.50 11.86 11.72
CA ALA A 68 -6.63 11.64 10.56
C ALA A 68 -5.55 10.58 10.84
N ALA A 69 -4.89 10.62 12.01
CA ALA A 69 -3.88 9.64 12.38
C ALA A 69 -4.47 8.23 12.51
N ASP A 70 -5.64 8.10 13.14
CA ASP A 70 -6.37 6.83 13.27
C ASP A 70 -6.77 6.28 11.90
N THR A 71 -7.28 7.13 11.00
CA THR A 71 -7.60 6.73 9.62
C THR A 71 -6.36 6.22 8.90
N LEU A 72 -5.25 6.93 9.01
CA LEU A 72 -4.00 6.56 8.35
C LEU A 72 -3.46 5.21 8.87
N SER A 73 -3.49 5.01 10.20
CA SER A 73 -3.09 3.77 10.86
C SER A 73 -3.97 2.58 10.46
N ALA A 74 -5.30 2.75 10.51
CA ALA A 74 -6.24 1.69 10.15
C ALA A 74 -6.08 1.22 8.70
N ARG A 75 -5.88 2.15 7.76
CA ARG A 75 -5.67 1.81 6.34
C ARG A 75 -4.29 1.21 6.09
N ALA A 76 -3.24 1.73 6.74
CA ALA A 76 -1.90 1.16 6.64
C ALA A 76 -1.84 -0.30 7.14
N ALA A 77 -2.59 -0.64 8.19
CA ALA A 77 -2.67 -2.01 8.70
C ALA A 77 -3.31 -2.99 7.69
N ALA A 78 -4.28 -2.53 6.89
CA ALA A 78 -4.93 -3.34 5.86
C ALA A 78 -4.12 -3.41 4.54
N LEU A 79 -3.17 -2.49 4.33
CA LEU A 79 -2.54 -2.19 3.04
C LEU A 79 -2.06 -3.42 2.27
N ALA A 80 -1.31 -4.32 2.91
CA ALA A 80 -0.73 -5.46 2.21
C ALA A 80 -1.79 -6.41 1.65
N GLY A 81 -2.89 -6.60 2.39
CA GLY A 81 -3.99 -7.49 2.00
C GLY A 81 -4.85 -6.95 0.85
N GLU A 82 -4.76 -5.66 0.55
CA GLU A 82 -5.49 -5.02 -0.54
C GLU A 82 -4.90 -5.32 -1.93
N PHE A 83 -3.78 -6.05 -2.02
CA PHE A 83 -3.07 -6.37 -3.27
C PHE A 83 -2.95 -7.88 -3.52
N PRO A 84 -4.08 -8.63 -3.64
CA PRO A 84 -4.02 -10.05 -3.96
C PRO A 84 -3.46 -10.29 -5.36
N GLN A 85 -2.86 -11.47 -5.55
CA GLN A 85 -2.30 -11.91 -6.83
C GLN A 85 -3.37 -11.87 -7.94
N GLY A 86 -2.97 -11.51 -9.16
CA GLY A 86 -3.87 -11.44 -10.32
C GLY A 86 -4.70 -10.16 -10.41
N THR A 87 -4.62 -9.26 -9.43
CA THR A 87 -5.35 -7.97 -9.43
C THR A 87 -4.47 -6.79 -9.83
N LEU A 88 -3.24 -7.06 -10.27
CA LEU A 88 -2.23 -6.07 -10.61
C LEU A 88 -2.29 -5.68 -12.10
N GLY A 89 -1.52 -4.69 -12.51
CA GLY A 89 -1.48 -4.21 -13.88
C GLY A 89 -2.56 -3.19 -14.21
N ALA A 90 -2.70 -2.83 -15.49
CA ALA A 90 -3.77 -1.93 -15.93
C ALA A 90 -5.13 -2.65 -15.81
N PRO A 91 -6.20 -1.97 -15.37
CA PRO A 91 -6.32 -0.53 -15.09
C PRO A 91 -5.99 -0.11 -13.65
N SER A 92 -5.48 -1.02 -12.81
CA SER A 92 -5.39 -0.78 -11.36
C SER A 92 -4.36 0.27 -10.93
N GLY A 93 -3.37 0.55 -11.77
CA GLY A 93 -2.22 1.40 -11.45
C GLY A 93 -1.15 0.72 -10.57
N ALA A 94 -1.42 -0.49 -10.08
CA ALA A 94 -0.43 -1.33 -9.40
C ALA A 94 0.46 -2.04 -10.42
N ARG A 95 1.77 -2.07 -10.16
CA ARG A 95 2.75 -2.77 -10.99
C ARG A 95 2.72 -4.28 -10.72
N PRO A 96 2.80 -5.15 -11.75
CA PRO A 96 2.97 -6.60 -11.58
C PRO A 96 4.17 -6.97 -10.69
N GLU A 97 5.19 -6.11 -10.63
CA GLU A 97 6.39 -6.26 -9.79
C GLU A 97 6.09 -6.40 -8.28
N ILE A 98 4.87 -6.09 -7.83
CA ILE A 98 4.41 -6.42 -6.48
C ILE A 98 4.39 -7.94 -6.26
N ASP A 99 4.05 -8.76 -7.26
CA ASP A 99 4.09 -10.22 -7.16
C ASP A 99 5.55 -10.71 -7.12
N ASP A 100 6.40 -10.23 -8.01
CA ASP A 100 7.81 -10.64 -8.09
C ASP A 100 8.61 -10.27 -6.83
N ALA A 101 8.28 -9.13 -6.21
CA ALA A 101 8.94 -8.61 -5.02
C ALA A 101 8.00 -8.53 -3.80
N ARG A 102 7.08 -9.49 -3.68
CA ARG A 102 6.07 -9.55 -2.60
C ARG A 102 6.64 -9.33 -1.20
N PRO A 103 7.73 -10.01 -0.77
CA PRO A 103 8.29 -9.78 0.57
C PRO A 103 8.75 -8.33 0.79
N VAL A 104 9.24 -7.66 -0.25
CA VAL A 104 9.69 -6.26 -0.16
C VAL A 104 8.51 -5.30 -0.09
N PHE A 105 7.45 -5.54 -0.88
CA PHE A 105 6.21 -4.77 -0.81
C PHE A 105 5.60 -4.85 0.59
N GLU A 106 5.47 -6.06 1.13
CA GLU A 106 4.90 -6.25 2.47
C GLU A 106 5.79 -5.70 3.58
N ALA A 107 7.12 -5.78 3.45
CA ALA A 107 8.03 -5.20 4.43
C ALA A 107 7.85 -3.67 4.50
N LEU A 108 7.71 -3.01 3.36
CA LEU A 108 7.44 -1.58 3.29
C LEU A 108 6.06 -1.23 3.84
N ALA A 109 5.02 -2.00 3.49
CA ALA A 109 3.67 -1.82 4.04
C ALA A 109 3.66 -1.98 5.57
N ARG A 110 4.36 -2.98 6.11
CA ARG A 110 4.53 -3.17 7.56
C ARG A 110 5.31 -2.03 8.21
N HIS A 111 6.32 -1.47 7.54
CA HIS A 111 7.07 -0.33 8.07
C HIS A 111 6.20 0.92 8.16
N ILE A 112 5.46 1.24 7.09
CA ILE A 112 4.44 2.30 7.09
C ILE A 112 3.45 2.06 8.24
N GLY A 113 2.93 0.83 8.38
CA GLY A 113 2.02 0.45 9.47
C GLY A 113 2.57 0.77 10.86
N ARG A 114 3.83 0.41 11.15
CA ARG A 114 4.48 0.72 12.43
C ARG A 114 4.56 2.23 12.69
N LEU A 115 4.99 3.01 11.69
CA LEU A 115 5.10 4.47 11.81
C LEU A 115 3.73 5.12 12.03
N THR A 116 2.71 4.68 11.29
CA THR A 116 1.34 5.21 11.42
C THR A 116 0.69 4.82 12.74
N GLY A 117 1.02 3.64 13.28
CA GLY A 117 0.60 3.22 14.62
C GLY A 117 1.18 4.14 15.69
N ALA A 118 2.49 4.38 15.66
CA ALA A 118 3.14 5.30 16.59
C ALA A 118 2.60 6.75 16.48
N LEU A 119 2.23 7.18 15.26
CA LEU A 119 1.60 8.49 15.05
C LEU A 119 0.19 8.55 15.66
N ALA A 120 -0.60 7.47 15.50
CA ALA A 120 -1.94 7.37 16.09
C ALA A 120 -1.89 7.34 17.62
N ASP A 121 -0.94 6.61 18.21
CA ASP A 121 -0.71 6.58 19.66
C ASP A 121 -0.43 8.00 20.19
N LYS A 122 0.48 8.74 19.55
CA LYS A 122 0.77 10.14 19.91
C LYS A 122 -0.43 11.06 19.72
N ALA A 123 -1.26 10.80 18.72
CA ALA A 123 -2.47 11.58 18.50
C ALA A 123 -3.55 11.28 19.55
N GLY A 124 -3.48 10.13 20.23
CA GLY A 124 -4.31 9.79 21.39
C GLY A 124 -4.15 10.76 22.55
N ASP A 125 -2.92 11.23 22.78
CA ASP A 125 -2.55 12.14 23.88
C ASP A 125 -2.21 13.56 23.37
N ALA A 126 -2.81 13.95 22.25
CA ALA A 126 -2.46 15.19 21.56
C ALA A 126 -2.71 16.45 22.42
N PRO A 127 -1.74 17.36 22.55
CA PRO A 127 -1.92 18.63 23.28
C PRO A 127 -2.94 19.55 22.60
N PRO A 128 -3.47 20.58 23.28
CA PRO A 128 -4.45 21.51 22.70
C PRO A 128 -3.90 22.38 21.56
N GLY A 129 -2.59 22.43 21.36
CA GLY A 129 -1.93 23.15 20.27
C GLY A 129 -0.65 22.44 19.85
N ILE A 130 -0.13 22.77 18.66
CA ILE A 130 1.15 22.20 18.20
C ILE A 130 2.29 22.72 19.08
N THR A 131 2.91 21.81 19.83
CA THR A 131 4.03 22.08 20.73
C THR A 131 5.37 21.79 20.07
N ALA A 132 6.46 22.23 20.71
CA ALA A 132 7.82 22.02 20.20
C ALA A 132 8.22 20.53 20.14
N ASP A 133 7.72 19.68 21.05
CA ASP A 133 7.99 18.24 21.07
C ASP A 133 7.27 17.46 19.95
N MET A 134 6.21 18.03 19.37
CA MET A 134 5.57 17.46 18.18
C MET A 134 6.37 17.74 16.91
N ARG A 135 7.23 18.76 16.92
CA ARG A 135 7.99 19.23 15.76
C ARG A 135 9.22 18.38 15.51
N MET A 136 9.54 18.17 14.24
CA MET A 136 10.83 17.65 13.84
C MET A 136 11.89 18.71 14.16
N ALA A 137 12.81 18.40 15.06
CA ALA A 137 14.00 19.20 15.23
C ALA A 137 14.86 19.11 13.95
N GLY A 138 15.44 20.22 13.50
CA GLY A 138 16.38 20.22 12.39
C GLY A 138 17.56 19.26 12.64
N PRO A 139 18.31 18.88 11.59
CA PRO A 139 19.49 18.05 11.76
C PRO A 139 20.37 18.67 12.85
N PRO A 140 20.91 17.86 13.77
CA PRO A 140 21.65 18.40 14.88
C PRO A 140 22.85 19.18 14.31
N MET A 141 23.06 20.38 14.85
CA MET A 141 24.05 21.35 14.33
C MET A 141 25.50 20.92 14.64
N ASP A 142 25.70 19.73 15.22
CA ASP A 142 26.99 19.07 15.26
C ASP A 142 27.25 18.41 13.91
N GLY A 143 28.24 18.94 13.17
CA GLY A 143 28.66 18.48 11.84
C GLY A 143 29.24 17.05 11.79
N GLY A 144 28.48 16.07 12.28
CA GLY A 144 28.80 14.65 12.24
C GLY A 144 28.28 14.00 10.97
N SER A 145 29.14 13.94 9.96
CA SER A 145 29.12 13.07 8.77
C SER A 145 27.75 12.49 8.32
N LEU A 146 27.18 13.11 7.28
CA LEU A 146 26.05 12.58 6.49
C LEU A 146 26.43 11.38 5.59
N LEU A 147 27.63 10.81 5.73
CA LEU A 147 28.09 9.66 4.96
C LEU A 147 28.23 8.43 5.86
N GLY A 148 27.18 7.63 5.91
CA GLY A 148 27.28 6.22 6.32
C GLY A 148 26.11 5.75 7.17
N LYS A 149 25.13 5.11 6.51
CA LYS A 149 24.32 4.09 7.20
C LYS A 149 25.30 3.07 7.76
N ARG A 150 25.58 3.11 9.07
CA ARG A 150 26.33 2.04 9.75
C ARG A 150 25.51 0.75 9.56
N PRO A 151 26.06 -0.29 8.90
CA PRO A 151 25.40 -1.59 8.86
C PRO A 151 25.19 -2.07 10.30
N GLY A 152 23.95 -2.35 10.68
CA GLY A 152 23.61 -2.82 12.04
C GLY A 152 23.24 -1.74 13.06
N ALA A 153 23.11 -0.47 12.69
CA ALA A 153 22.40 0.49 13.55
C ALA A 153 20.94 0.06 13.67
N ALA A 154 20.47 -0.17 14.90
CA ALA A 154 19.07 -0.47 15.17
C ALA A 154 18.18 0.64 14.59
N GLU A 155 17.10 0.25 13.91
CA GLU A 155 16.08 1.18 13.46
C GLU A 155 15.60 1.98 14.68
N ALA A 156 15.62 3.32 14.56
CA ALA A 156 15.25 4.18 15.68
C ALA A 156 13.80 3.91 16.08
N ASP A 157 13.55 3.83 17.38
CA ASP A 157 12.22 3.54 17.95
C ASP A 157 11.20 4.62 17.54
N PRO A 158 10.16 4.29 16.74
CA PRO A 158 9.15 5.24 16.30
C PRO A 158 8.41 5.92 17.46
N ALA A 159 8.24 5.25 18.59
CA ALA A 159 7.55 5.81 19.76
C ALA A 159 8.28 7.04 20.33
N LYS A 160 9.59 7.13 20.12
CA LYS A 160 10.44 8.23 20.61
C LYS A 160 10.54 9.40 19.64
N MET A 161 9.98 9.28 18.43
CA MET A 161 10.06 10.34 17.42
C MET A 161 8.98 11.41 17.63
N PRO A 162 9.22 12.66 17.24
CA PRO A 162 8.17 13.67 17.12
C PRO A 162 7.10 13.26 16.11
N ALA A 163 5.86 13.71 16.30
CA ALA A 163 4.75 13.40 15.40
C ALA A 163 5.00 13.91 13.96
N GLU A 164 5.59 15.10 13.80
CA GLU A 164 5.97 15.64 12.49
C GLU A 164 7.07 14.81 11.82
N HIS A 165 8.00 14.25 12.60
CA HIS A 165 9.03 13.35 12.07
C HIS A 165 8.44 12.03 11.59
N LEU A 166 7.53 11.43 12.36
CA LEU A 166 6.81 10.23 11.92
C LEU A 166 6.07 10.47 10.61
N LEU A 167 5.35 11.60 10.49
CA LEU A 167 4.68 11.97 9.24
C LEU A 167 5.66 12.05 8.07
N HIS A 168 6.82 12.66 8.26
CA HIS A 168 7.83 12.75 7.21
C HIS A 168 8.33 11.38 6.75
N LEU A 169 8.63 10.47 7.68
CA LEU A 169 9.05 9.11 7.35
C LEU A 169 7.94 8.32 6.64
N ILE A 170 6.68 8.49 7.05
CA ILE A 170 5.52 7.89 6.37
C ILE A 170 5.45 8.39 4.92
N LEU A 171 5.56 9.70 4.68
CA LEU A 171 5.52 10.28 3.34
C LEU A 171 6.70 9.82 2.47
N GLN A 172 7.89 9.69 3.04
CA GLN A 172 9.07 9.13 2.37
C GLN A 172 8.84 7.68 1.93
N ASP A 173 8.23 6.87 2.79
CA ASP A 173 7.91 5.48 2.47
C ASP A 173 6.77 5.36 1.45
N CYS A 174 5.76 6.24 1.51
CA CYS A 174 4.74 6.36 0.46
C CYS A 174 5.40 6.64 -0.90
N ALA A 175 6.35 7.59 -0.96
CA ALA A 175 7.06 7.91 -2.18
C ALA A 175 7.93 6.73 -2.68
N SER A 176 8.64 6.06 -1.76
CA SER A 176 9.47 4.88 -2.07
C SER A 176 8.64 3.69 -2.54
N CYS A 177 7.46 3.48 -1.95
CA CYS A 177 6.53 2.44 -2.38
C CYS A 177 5.99 2.75 -3.77
N HIS A 178 5.53 3.98 -3.99
CA HIS A 178 4.97 4.39 -5.28
C HIS A 178 6.00 4.39 -6.40
N SER A 179 7.26 4.77 -6.15
CA SER A 179 8.31 4.73 -7.17
C SER A 179 8.57 3.31 -7.66
N LYS A 180 8.50 2.32 -6.76
CA LYS A 180 8.76 0.92 -7.06
C LYS A 180 7.53 0.16 -7.59
N PHE A 181 6.34 0.44 -7.04
CA PHE A 181 5.18 -0.44 -7.17
C PHE A 181 3.93 0.23 -7.78
N ARG A 182 3.96 1.54 -8.05
CA ARG A 182 2.86 2.24 -8.74
C ARG A 182 3.28 2.66 -10.14
N ARG A 183 2.39 2.49 -11.11
CA ARG A 183 2.58 3.02 -12.47
C ARG A 183 2.49 4.54 -12.41
N LYS A 184 3.33 5.23 -13.19
CA LYS A 184 3.15 6.66 -13.40
C LYS A 184 1.85 6.87 -14.18
N VAL A 185 1.09 7.88 -13.80
CA VAL A 185 -0.03 8.35 -14.62
C VAL A 185 0.63 9.17 -15.73
N GLU A 186 0.46 8.75 -16.97
CA GLU A 186 0.86 9.52 -18.16
C GLU A 186 -0.08 10.71 -18.37
#